data_AF-A0A3M2KU30-F1
#
_entry.id   AF-A0A3M2KU30-F1
#
_cell.length_a   1.000
_cell.length_b   1.000
_cell.length_c   1.000
_cell.angle_alpha   90.00
_cell.angle_beta   90.00
_cell.angle_gamma   90.00
#
_symmetry.space_group_name_H-M   'P 1'
#
loop_
_entity.id
_entity.type
_entity.pdbx_description
1 polymer ?
#
loop_
_entity_poly.entity_id
_entity_poly.type
_entity_poly.pdbx_seq_one_letter_code
_entity_poly.pdbx_strand_id
1 'polypeptide(L)'
;MNQRDRHTTRTPRSPIDPMHLVSKLTARDSWILAMLHEHRVLTTMHLAALAFPTENLARRRLARLHSYGVLDRFRPLLPVGSAPSHWVLARAGATILAAQAGTEPRKLGYLPHHAETIAHSLHLNHTLGINEWFTALATTDHRTDPADASTGAGIGGGTPELVIWWSQTRAARRWGDLARPDGYGRYTHTTTAETAVLDFFLEYDLATTSLPRVAAKLFGYADLARSTGVVTPVLFWFPSLAREKHARVALHKVWAKLPNWQQVPVATAAAALLDPDAPHPGPADRVWIPLGPTTSGRLFLHELAAVWPARTVAPPVPESEQVPHTSGGLVSLPVPPPRCPALWREDPSAP
;
A
#
# COMPACT_ATOMS: atom_id res chain seq x y z
N MET A 1 -27.33 -19.98 -41.08
CA MET A 1 -27.30 -18.50 -41.06
C MET A 1 -26.13 -18.09 -40.16
N ASN A 2 -25.05 -17.56 -40.76
CA ASN A 2 -23.72 -17.40 -40.15
C ASN A 2 -23.69 -16.41 -38.97
N GLN A 3 -23.23 -16.85 -37.80
CA GLN A 3 -22.78 -16.01 -36.70
C GLN A 3 -21.40 -15.43 -37.06
N ARG A 4 -21.32 -14.11 -37.21
CA ARG A 4 -20.04 -13.40 -37.39
C ARG A 4 -19.37 -13.24 -36.03
N ASP A 5 -18.26 -13.93 -35.83
CA ASP A 5 -17.28 -13.65 -34.80
C ASP A 5 -16.79 -12.21 -34.93
N ARG A 6 -17.14 -11.36 -33.95
CA ARG A 6 -16.49 -10.06 -33.78
C ARG A 6 -15.20 -10.28 -33.00
N HIS A 7 -14.14 -10.67 -33.70
CA HIS A 7 -12.79 -10.47 -33.20
C HIS A 7 -12.53 -8.97 -33.06
N THR A 8 -12.42 -8.50 -31.82
CA THR A 8 -11.95 -7.15 -31.53
C THR A 8 -10.46 -7.08 -31.85
N THR A 9 -10.12 -6.77 -33.10
CA THR A 9 -8.75 -6.50 -33.52
C THR A 9 -8.18 -5.34 -32.71
N ARG A 10 -7.20 -5.64 -31.82
CA ARG A 10 -6.42 -4.64 -31.09
C ARG A 10 -5.57 -3.86 -32.10
N THR A 11 -5.99 -2.64 -32.43
CA THR A 11 -5.19 -1.74 -33.28
C THR A 11 -3.80 -1.57 -32.67
N PRO A 12 -2.71 -1.78 -33.42
CA PRO A 12 -1.37 -1.50 -32.91
C PRO A 12 -1.30 -0.01 -32.56
N ARG A 13 -1.06 0.29 -31.28
CA ARG A 13 -0.76 1.66 -30.82
C ARG A 13 0.51 2.12 -31.54
N SER A 14 0.41 3.15 -32.37
CA SER A 14 1.61 3.82 -32.88
C SER A 14 2.46 4.28 -31.70
N PRO A 15 3.75 3.90 -31.61
CA PRO A 15 4.61 4.34 -30.52
C PRO A 15 4.76 5.86 -30.63
N ILE A 16 4.16 6.59 -29.69
CA ILE A 16 4.49 7.99 -29.50
C ILE A 16 5.94 8.03 -29.03
N ASP A 17 6.77 8.86 -29.65
CA ASP A 17 8.15 9.08 -29.24
C ASP A 17 8.17 9.47 -27.74
N PRO A 18 8.91 8.73 -26.88
CA PRO A 18 9.09 9.06 -25.47
C PRO A 18 9.44 10.52 -25.23
N MET A 19 10.18 11.17 -26.15
CA MET A 19 10.57 12.57 -25.99
C MET A 19 9.41 13.55 -26.16
N HIS A 20 8.46 13.25 -27.04
CA HIS A 20 7.21 14.00 -27.18
C HIS A 20 6.20 13.72 -26.06
N LEU A 21 6.40 12.65 -25.28
CA LEU A 21 5.57 12.33 -24.13
C LEU A 21 5.97 13.11 -22.88
N VAL A 22 7.27 13.39 -22.67
CA VAL A 22 7.76 14.12 -21.49
C VAL A 22 7.10 15.50 -21.37
N SER A 23 6.93 16.23 -22.47
CA SER A 23 6.28 17.55 -22.46
C SER A 23 4.77 17.52 -22.16
N LYS A 24 4.15 16.34 -22.13
CA LYS A 24 2.71 16.15 -21.88
C LYS A 24 2.41 15.61 -20.47
N LEU A 25 3.43 15.17 -19.73
CA LEU A 25 3.27 14.62 -18.40
C LEU A 25 3.45 15.70 -17.33
N THR A 26 2.61 15.63 -16.32
CA THR A 26 2.68 16.48 -15.13
C THR A 26 3.51 15.84 -14.02
N ALA A 27 3.77 16.63 -12.98
CA ALA A 27 4.27 16.09 -11.72
C ALA A 27 3.31 15.05 -11.11
N ARG A 28 1.99 15.26 -11.20
CA ARG A 28 0.97 14.26 -10.77
C ARG A 28 1.09 12.97 -11.57
N ASP A 29 1.25 13.05 -12.89
CA ASP A 29 1.35 11.84 -13.72
C ASP A 29 2.65 11.09 -13.41
N SER A 30 3.77 11.81 -13.21
CA SER A 30 5.04 11.21 -12.79
C SER A 30 4.92 10.50 -11.44
N TRP A 31 4.20 11.10 -10.49
CA TRP A 31 3.86 10.45 -9.22
C TRP A 31 3.01 9.18 -9.43
N ILE A 32 2.00 9.22 -10.32
CA ILE A 32 1.19 8.02 -10.66
C ILE A 32 2.06 6.91 -11.25
N LEU A 33 3.01 7.24 -12.14
CA LEU A 33 3.93 6.25 -12.71
C LEU A 33 4.79 5.61 -11.61
N ALA A 34 5.34 6.41 -10.69
CA ALA A 34 6.13 5.92 -9.57
C ALA A 34 5.31 5.03 -8.62
N MET A 35 4.07 5.40 -8.30
CA MET A 35 3.17 4.57 -7.49
C MET A 35 2.82 3.23 -8.15
N LEU A 36 2.61 3.22 -9.46
CA LEU A 36 2.34 1.97 -10.19
C LEU A 36 3.58 1.11 -10.39
N HIS A 37 4.78 1.71 -10.39
CA HIS A 37 6.03 0.97 -10.31
C HIS A 37 6.20 0.32 -8.93
N GLU A 38 5.98 1.08 -7.85
CA GLU A 38 6.10 0.61 -6.46
C GLU A 38 5.06 -0.48 -6.14
N HIS A 39 3.78 -0.21 -6.36
CA HIS A 39 2.67 -1.05 -5.89
C HIS A 39 2.12 -2.01 -6.96
N ARG A 40 2.72 -2.02 -8.15
CA ARG A 40 2.41 -2.84 -9.33
C ARG A 40 1.04 -2.60 -9.98
N VAL A 41 -0.03 -2.48 -9.19
CA VAL A 41 -1.41 -2.31 -9.65
C VAL A 41 -2.22 -1.46 -8.67
N LEU A 42 -2.93 -0.46 -9.18
CA LEU A 42 -3.86 0.35 -8.40
C LEU A 42 -5.19 0.47 -9.13
N THR A 43 -6.31 0.51 -8.40
CA THR A 43 -7.62 0.72 -9.02
C THR A 43 -7.83 2.19 -9.36
N THR A 44 -8.82 2.49 -10.21
CA THR A 44 -9.28 3.87 -10.41
C THR A 44 -9.64 4.52 -9.07
N MET A 45 -10.21 3.77 -8.11
CA MET A 45 -10.62 4.31 -6.81
C MET A 45 -9.42 4.66 -5.95
N HIS A 46 -8.40 3.79 -5.91
CA HIS A 46 -7.16 4.09 -5.19
C HIS A 46 -6.50 5.36 -5.75
N LEU A 47 -6.30 5.43 -7.07
CA LEU A 47 -5.65 6.58 -7.69
C LEU A 47 -6.48 7.87 -7.54
N ALA A 48 -7.81 7.77 -7.62
CA ALA A 48 -8.70 8.91 -7.38
C ALA A 48 -8.51 9.46 -5.97
N ALA A 49 -8.58 8.60 -4.95
CA ALA A 49 -8.46 8.99 -3.55
C ALA A 49 -7.08 9.60 -3.23
N LEU A 50 -6.01 9.08 -3.82
CA LEU A 50 -4.64 9.51 -3.53
C LEU A 50 -4.18 10.74 -4.31
N ALA A 51 -4.72 10.98 -5.52
CA ALA A 51 -4.14 11.95 -6.45
C ALA A 51 -5.11 12.95 -7.07
N PHE A 52 -6.41 12.84 -6.83
CA PHE A 52 -7.39 13.70 -7.47
C PHE A 52 -8.41 14.28 -6.49
N PRO A 53 -8.92 15.49 -6.74
CA PRO A 53 -10.02 16.05 -5.95
C PRO A 53 -11.33 15.29 -6.18
N THR A 54 -11.54 14.75 -7.39
CA THR A 54 -12.74 13.99 -7.74
C THR A 54 -12.42 12.78 -8.61
N GLU A 55 -13.25 11.75 -8.49
CA GLU A 55 -13.14 10.53 -9.28
C GLU A 55 -13.29 10.79 -10.80
N ASN A 56 -14.15 11.74 -11.18
CA ASN A 56 -14.36 12.11 -12.58
C ASN A 56 -13.10 12.69 -13.23
N LEU A 57 -12.35 13.54 -12.50
CA LEU A 57 -11.06 14.05 -12.97
C LEU A 57 -10.03 12.92 -13.10
N ALA A 58 -9.99 12.01 -12.14
CA ALA A 58 -9.12 10.84 -12.19
C ALA A 58 -9.40 9.99 -13.44
N ARG A 59 -10.66 9.63 -13.69
CA ARG A 59 -11.07 8.83 -14.85
C ARG A 59 -10.64 9.48 -16.17
N ARG A 60 -10.85 10.79 -16.33
CA ARG A 60 -10.44 11.53 -17.53
C ARG A 60 -8.93 11.53 -17.72
N ARG A 61 -8.15 11.85 -16.68
CA ARG A 61 -6.68 11.90 -16.78
C ARG A 61 -6.10 10.50 -17.03
N LEU A 62 -6.57 9.48 -16.31
CA LEU A 62 -6.10 8.10 -16.50
C LEU A 62 -6.42 7.56 -17.90
N ALA A 63 -7.58 7.91 -18.48
CA ALA A 63 -7.89 7.55 -19.87
C ALA A 63 -6.94 8.21 -20.88
N ARG A 64 -6.46 9.42 -20.60
CA ARG A 64 -5.46 10.12 -21.43
C ARG A 64 -4.07 9.52 -21.28
N LEU A 65 -3.62 9.24 -20.05
CA LEU A 65 -2.36 8.52 -19.82
C LEU A 65 -2.36 7.13 -20.45
N HIS A 66 -3.52 6.48 -20.46
CA HIS A 66 -3.73 5.26 -21.23
C HIS A 66 -3.53 5.51 -22.72
N SER A 67 -4.20 6.50 -23.33
CA SER A 67 -4.07 6.75 -24.78
C SER A 67 -2.62 7.07 -25.20
N TYR A 68 -1.84 7.69 -24.31
CA TYR A 68 -0.40 7.92 -24.47
C TYR A 68 0.47 6.66 -24.38
N GLY A 69 -0.09 5.53 -23.90
CA GLY A 69 0.64 4.28 -23.73
C GLY A 69 1.60 4.28 -22.54
N VAL A 70 1.51 5.26 -21.64
CA VAL A 70 2.30 5.30 -20.39
C VAL A 70 1.67 4.47 -19.28
N LEU A 71 0.34 4.30 -19.32
CA LEU A 71 -0.41 3.34 -18.51
C LEU A 71 -1.07 2.27 -19.38
N ASP A 72 -1.23 1.08 -18.81
CA ASP A 72 -2.13 0.05 -19.33
C ASP A 72 -3.24 -0.20 -18.33
N ARG A 73 -4.31 -0.88 -18.77
CA ARG A 73 -5.39 -1.28 -17.88
C ARG A 73 -6.01 -2.60 -18.27
N PHE A 74 -6.53 -3.28 -17.27
CA PHE A 74 -7.45 -4.39 -17.44
C PHE A 74 -8.65 -4.22 -16.52
N ARG A 75 -9.67 -5.04 -16.73
CA ARG A 75 -10.85 -5.11 -15.86
C ARG A 75 -11.15 -6.59 -15.60
N PRO A 76 -11.41 -6.96 -14.34
CA PRO A 76 -12.05 -8.23 -14.04
C PRO A 76 -13.38 -8.30 -14.78
N LEU A 77 -13.68 -9.46 -15.37
CA LEU A 77 -15.01 -9.72 -15.91
C LEU A 77 -15.95 -10.02 -14.74
N LEU A 78 -16.97 -9.19 -14.54
CA LEU A 78 -18.03 -9.45 -13.56
C LEU A 78 -19.27 -10.00 -14.27
N PRO A 79 -19.99 -10.97 -13.67
CA PRO A 79 -21.27 -11.45 -14.20
C PRO A 79 -22.35 -10.35 -14.30
N VAL A 80 -22.30 -9.36 -13.40
CA VAL A 80 -23.22 -8.21 -13.36
C VAL A 80 -22.45 -6.96 -12.95
N GLY A 81 -22.74 -5.82 -13.59
CA GLY A 81 -22.14 -4.51 -13.30
C GLY A 81 -20.80 -4.26 -13.98
N SER A 82 -20.09 -3.20 -13.56
CA SER A 82 -18.75 -2.86 -14.05
C SER A 82 -17.76 -2.85 -12.89
N ALA A 83 -16.67 -3.61 -13.01
CA ALA A 83 -15.54 -3.47 -12.09
C ALA A 83 -14.77 -2.15 -12.35
N PRO A 84 -14.12 -1.57 -11.32
CA PRO A 84 -13.17 -0.48 -11.54
C PRO A 84 -12.02 -0.95 -12.45
N SER A 85 -11.44 -0.01 -13.21
CA SER A 85 -10.24 -0.33 -14.00
C SER A 85 -9.05 -0.55 -13.08
N HIS A 86 -8.26 -1.56 -13.40
CA HIS A 86 -7.01 -1.87 -12.72
C HIS A 86 -5.89 -1.31 -13.60
N TRP A 87 -5.15 -0.36 -13.05
CA TRP A 87 -4.11 0.38 -13.75
C TRP A 87 -2.76 -0.22 -13.43
N VAL A 88 -1.93 -0.34 -14.46
CA VAL A 88 -0.55 -0.84 -14.36
C VAL A 88 0.37 0.02 -15.21
N LEU A 89 1.66 0.01 -14.89
CA LEU A 89 2.67 0.69 -15.69
C LEU A 89 2.79 0.05 -17.08
N ALA A 90 2.67 0.85 -18.14
CA ALA A 90 2.93 0.41 -19.51
C ALA A 90 4.37 0.70 -19.93
N ARG A 91 4.77 0.16 -21.09
CA ARG A 91 6.15 0.24 -21.60
C ARG A 91 6.66 1.67 -21.70
N ALA A 92 5.88 2.61 -22.24
CA ALA A 92 6.34 3.98 -22.38
C ALA A 92 6.54 4.65 -21.01
N GLY A 93 5.67 4.37 -20.03
CA GLY A 93 5.81 4.88 -18.66
C GLY A 93 7.06 4.31 -17.98
N ALA A 94 7.33 3.01 -18.15
CA ALA A 94 8.55 2.38 -17.65
C ALA A 94 9.82 2.95 -18.29
N THR A 95 9.80 3.26 -19.60
CA THR A 95 10.90 3.96 -20.27
C THR A 95 11.13 5.34 -19.71
N ILE A 96 10.07 6.10 -19.42
CA ILE A 96 10.19 7.44 -18.83
C ILE A 96 10.82 7.37 -17.43
N LEU A 97 10.32 6.48 -16.56
CA LEU A 97 10.90 6.28 -15.22
C LEU A 97 12.36 5.83 -15.30
N ALA A 98 12.68 4.93 -16.23
CA ALA A 98 14.06 4.45 -16.40
C ALA A 98 14.99 5.58 -16.86
N ALA A 99 14.56 6.39 -17.83
CA ALA A 99 15.32 7.54 -18.29
C ALA A 99 15.54 8.58 -17.16
N GLN A 100 14.51 8.86 -16.36
CA GLN A 100 14.63 9.75 -15.18
C GLN A 100 15.66 9.25 -14.16
N ALA A 101 15.78 7.93 -14.01
CA ALA A 101 16.74 7.29 -13.12
C ALA A 101 18.09 6.98 -13.80
N GLY A 102 18.33 7.43 -15.03
CA GLY A 102 19.57 7.15 -15.77
C GLY A 102 19.82 5.66 -16.04
N THR A 103 18.75 4.87 -16.22
CA THR A 103 18.80 3.41 -16.34
C THR A 103 17.90 2.89 -17.46
N GLU A 104 17.80 1.57 -17.57
CA GLU A 104 16.94 0.89 -18.56
C GLU A 104 15.73 0.24 -17.87
N PRO A 105 14.57 0.10 -18.57
CA PRO A 105 13.37 -0.49 -17.99
C PRO A 105 13.58 -1.87 -17.36
N ARG A 106 14.44 -2.70 -17.95
CA ARG A 106 14.76 -4.04 -17.42
C ARG A 106 15.42 -3.96 -16.05
N LYS A 107 16.29 -2.97 -15.81
CA LYS A 107 16.92 -2.74 -14.51
C LYS A 107 15.94 -2.24 -13.46
N LEU A 108 14.82 -1.64 -13.86
CA LEU A 108 13.69 -1.35 -12.95
C LEU A 108 12.83 -2.58 -12.63
N GLY A 109 13.13 -3.74 -13.23
CA GLY A 109 12.31 -4.95 -13.10
C GLY A 109 11.06 -4.96 -13.99
N TYR A 110 10.95 -4.05 -14.96
CA TYR A 110 9.83 -4.03 -15.90
C TYR A 110 9.94 -5.14 -16.96
N LEU A 111 8.82 -5.81 -17.26
CA LEU A 111 8.73 -6.88 -18.26
C LEU A 111 7.70 -6.55 -19.36
N PRO A 112 7.95 -6.90 -20.65
CA PRO A 112 7.07 -6.55 -21.78
C PRO A 112 5.62 -7.09 -21.75
N HIS A 113 5.28 -8.04 -20.87
CA HIS A 113 3.92 -8.60 -20.68
C HIS A 113 3.38 -8.41 -19.25
N HIS A 114 3.90 -7.41 -18.54
CA HIS A 114 3.62 -7.22 -17.12
C HIS A 114 2.13 -7.07 -16.79
N ALA A 115 1.35 -6.43 -17.67
CA ALA A 115 -0.10 -6.27 -17.49
C ALA A 115 -0.86 -7.61 -17.50
N GLU A 116 -0.57 -8.49 -18.46
CA GLU A 116 -1.19 -9.81 -18.59
C GLU A 116 -0.81 -10.70 -17.39
N THR A 117 0.46 -10.67 -16.98
CA THR A 117 0.93 -11.40 -15.79
C THR A 117 0.20 -10.96 -14.52
N ILE A 118 -0.03 -9.65 -14.35
CA ILE A 118 -0.78 -9.14 -13.19
C ILE A 118 -2.25 -9.55 -13.28
N ALA A 119 -2.88 -9.40 -14.45
CA ALA A 119 -4.30 -9.69 -14.64
C ALA A 119 -4.65 -11.15 -14.34
N HIS A 120 -3.75 -12.08 -14.62
CA HIS A 120 -3.92 -13.52 -14.36
C HIS A 120 -3.25 -14.01 -13.06
N SER A 121 -2.76 -13.09 -12.22
CA SER A 121 -2.10 -13.45 -10.97
C SER A 121 -3.11 -13.97 -9.93
N LEU A 122 -2.79 -15.13 -9.33
CA LEU A 122 -3.52 -15.67 -8.18
C LEU A 122 -3.43 -14.77 -6.93
N HIS A 123 -2.46 -13.84 -6.91
CA HIS A 123 -2.25 -12.90 -5.80
C HIS A 123 -2.92 -11.54 -6.02
N LEU A 124 -3.62 -11.32 -7.14
CA LEU A 124 -4.18 -10.01 -7.47
C LEU A 124 -5.10 -9.46 -6.37
N ASN A 125 -6.05 -10.26 -5.87
CA ASN A 125 -6.97 -9.84 -4.81
C ASN A 125 -6.24 -9.48 -3.51
N HIS A 126 -5.13 -10.16 -3.21
CA HIS A 126 -4.31 -9.89 -2.03
C HIS A 126 -3.57 -8.56 -2.19
N THR A 127 -2.92 -8.33 -3.34
CA THR A 127 -2.28 -7.05 -3.66
C THR A 127 -3.28 -5.88 -3.63
N LEU A 128 -4.47 -6.06 -4.19
CA LEU A 128 -5.51 -5.03 -4.16
C LEU A 128 -6.00 -4.75 -2.74
N GLY A 129 -6.19 -5.79 -1.92
CA GLY A 129 -6.59 -5.63 -0.52
C GLY A 129 -5.57 -4.85 0.32
N ILE A 130 -4.27 -5.11 0.12
CA ILE A 130 -3.18 -4.33 0.73
C ILE A 130 -3.24 -2.87 0.26
N ASN A 131 -3.40 -2.66 -1.05
CA ASN A 131 -3.41 -1.32 -1.61
C ASN A 131 -4.64 -0.52 -1.17
N GLU A 132 -5.80 -1.16 -1.02
CA GLU A 132 -6.99 -0.55 -0.43
C GLU A 132 -6.74 -0.19 1.04
N TRP A 133 -6.15 -1.11 1.83
CA TRP A 133 -5.84 -0.89 3.24
C TRP A 133 -4.93 0.33 3.45
N PHE A 134 -3.84 0.44 2.69
CA PHE A 134 -2.94 1.59 2.78
C PHE A 134 -3.55 2.86 2.16
N THR A 135 -4.40 2.75 1.14
CA THR A 135 -5.14 3.90 0.59
C THR A 135 -6.08 4.49 1.63
N ALA A 136 -6.81 3.65 2.39
CA ALA A 136 -7.66 4.10 3.49
C ALA A 136 -6.84 4.86 4.54
N LEU A 137 -5.66 4.33 4.90
CA LEU A 137 -4.77 4.97 5.85
C LEU A 137 -4.17 6.30 5.33
N ALA A 138 -3.77 6.35 4.06
CA ALA A 138 -3.21 7.54 3.41
C ALA A 138 -4.22 8.68 3.20
N THR A 139 -5.51 8.40 3.36
CA THR A 139 -6.60 9.37 3.13
C THR A 139 -7.41 9.66 4.38
N THR A 140 -6.97 9.18 5.54
CA THR A 140 -7.65 9.35 6.83
C THR A 140 -7.74 10.82 7.25
N ASP A 141 -6.70 11.62 7.00
CA ASP A 141 -6.59 13.05 7.33
C ASP A 141 -7.67 13.93 6.69
N HIS A 142 -7.87 13.78 5.39
CA HIS A 142 -8.81 14.57 4.59
C HIS A 142 -10.27 14.15 4.74
N ARG A 143 -10.50 13.11 5.55
CA ARG A 143 -11.78 12.46 5.76
C ARG A 143 -12.35 12.76 7.15
N THR A 144 -11.60 13.49 7.99
CA THR A 144 -12.13 14.01 9.26
C THR A 144 -12.73 15.39 9.01
N ASP A 145 -14.04 15.52 9.27
CA ASP A 145 -14.72 16.81 9.22
C ASP A 145 -14.17 17.68 10.37
N PRO A 146 -13.84 18.97 10.17
CA PRO A 146 -13.39 19.84 11.26
C PRO A 146 -14.39 19.90 12.44
N ALA A 147 -15.66 19.57 12.20
CA ALA A 147 -16.69 19.46 13.23
C ALA A 147 -16.49 18.26 14.17
N ASP A 148 -15.93 17.14 13.70
CA ASP A 148 -15.68 15.93 14.52
C ASP A 148 -14.47 16.07 15.45
N ALA A 149 -13.60 17.05 15.18
CA ALA A 149 -12.54 17.43 16.12
C ALA A 149 -13.10 18.03 17.42
N SER A 150 -14.34 18.55 17.40
CA SER A 150 -14.99 19.19 18.56
C SER A 150 -15.84 18.23 19.42
N THR A 151 -16.24 17.08 18.89
CA THR A 151 -17.10 16.10 19.58
C THR A 151 -16.32 14.95 20.25
N GLY A 152 -15.00 14.87 20.05
CA GLY A 152 -14.17 13.78 20.59
C GLY A 152 -14.45 12.39 20.00
N ALA A 153 -15.29 12.32 18.97
CA ALA A 153 -15.65 11.09 18.26
C ALA A 153 -14.68 10.76 17.10
N GLY A 154 -13.90 11.74 16.63
CA GLY A 154 -12.81 11.53 15.69
C GLY A 154 -11.57 10.85 16.32
N ILE A 155 -10.59 10.52 15.48
CA ILE A 155 -9.29 9.97 15.88
C ILE A 155 -8.57 11.00 16.78
N GLY A 156 -8.86 11.00 18.09
CA GLY A 156 -8.04 11.60 19.15
C GLY A 156 -7.62 13.09 19.01
N GLY A 157 -8.34 13.92 18.25
CA GLY A 157 -8.04 15.36 18.12
C GLY A 157 -6.66 15.69 17.51
N GLY A 158 -6.03 14.75 16.82
CA GLY A 158 -4.74 14.95 16.15
C GLY A 158 -4.82 14.82 14.64
N THR A 159 -3.72 15.17 13.96
CA THR A 159 -3.58 15.04 12.52
C THR A 159 -2.94 13.69 12.21
N PRO A 160 -3.69 12.72 11.66
CA PRO A 160 -3.13 11.45 11.22
C PRO A 160 -2.38 11.63 9.90
N GLU A 161 -1.27 10.93 9.69
CA GLU A 161 -0.56 10.96 8.41
C GLU A 161 0.15 9.63 8.16
N LEU A 162 0.00 9.08 6.95
CA LEU A 162 0.85 8.00 6.47
C LEU A 162 2.06 8.61 5.76
N VAL A 163 3.21 8.56 6.41
CA VAL A 163 4.47 9.17 5.93
C VAL A 163 5.21 8.23 4.98
N ILE A 164 5.18 6.92 5.23
CA ILE A 164 5.87 5.90 4.42
C ILE A 164 4.90 4.80 4.07
N TRP A 165 4.95 4.34 2.82
CA TRP A 165 4.28 3.14 2.34
C TRP A 165 5.21 2.37 1.39
N TRP A 166 5.69 1.21 1.82
CA TRP A 166 6.46 0.29 0.98
C TRP A 166 5.61 -0.89 0.55
N SER A 167 5.72 -1.26 -0.72
CA SER A 167 5.11 -2.46 -1.26
C SER A 167 5.75 -3.74 -0.72
N GLN A 168 5.04 -4.85 -0.86
CA GLN A 168 5.59 -6.20 -0.67
C GLN A 168 6.87 -6.43 -1.50
N THR A 169 6.94 -5.86 -2.72
CA THR A 169 8.10 -6.06 -3.60
C THR A 169 9.34 -5.38 -3.04
N ARG A 170 9.21 -4.13 -2.59
CA ARG A 170 10.30 -3.40 -1.92
C ARG A 170 10.70 -4.10 -0.63
N ALA A 171 9.72 -4.46 0.19
CA ALA A 171 9.98 -5.12 1.46
C ALA A 171 10.67 -6.48 1.30
N ALA A 172 10.27 -7.29 0.31
CA ALA A 172 10.92 -8.55 -0.01
C ALA A 172 12.36 -8.36 -0.49
N ARG A 173 12.68 -7.30 -1.24
CA ARG A 173 14.08 -6.99 -1.60
C ARG A 173 14.91 -6.61 -0.37
N ARG A 174 14.31 -5.90 0.58
CA ARG A 174 15.02 -5.37 1.75
C ARG A 174 15.21 -6.40 2.86
N TRP A 175 14.24 -7.28 3.07
CA TRP A 175 14.18 -8.20 4.21
C TRP A 175 13.90 -9.65 3.85
N GLY A 176 13.67 -9.98 2.57
CA GLY A 176 13.05 -11.23 2.12
C GLY A 176 13.81 -12.53 2.41
N ASP A 177 15.07 -12.43 2.83
CA ASP A 177 15.87 -13.56 3.36
C ASP A 177 15.45 -13.96 4.77
N LEU A 178 14.84 -13.03 5.53
CA LEU A 178 14.42 -13.21 6.92
C LEU A 178 12.89 -13.12 7.05
N ALA A 179 12.30 -12.02 6.58
CA ALA A 179 10.85 -11.78 6.65
C ALA A 179 10.32 -11.19 5.34
N ARG A 180 9.07 -11.52 5.01
CA ARG A 180 8.41 -11.08 3.78
C ARG A 180 7.06 -10.43 4.12
N PRO A 181 7.07 -9.24 4.74
CA PRO A 181 5.85 -8.52 5.03
C PRO A 181 5.11 -8.18 3.73
N ASP A 182 3.79 -8.08 3.83
CA ASP A 182 2.93 -7.68 2.73
C ASP A 182 3.01 -6.18 2.45
N GLY A 183 3.46 -5.40 3.43
CA GLY A 183 3.85 -4.00 3.29
C GLY A 183 4.56 -3.48 4.53
N TYR A 184 5.15 -2.30 4.41
CA TYR A 184 5.71 -1.57 5.55
C TYR A 184 5.15 -0.15 5.55
N GLY A 185 4.80 0.35 6.73
CA GLY A 185 4.23 1.68 6.90
C GLY A 185 4.91 2.46 8.02
N ARG A 186 4.94 3.78 7.85
CA ARG A 186 5.17 4.73 8.95
C ARG A 186 3.96 5.64 9.06
N TYR A 187 3.27 5.54 10.19
CA TYR A 187 2.10 6.32 10.50
C TYR A 187 2.40 7.29 11.64
N THR A 188 1.97 8.53 11.51
CA THR A 188 2.10 9.55 12.55
C THR A 188 0.73 10.06 12.96
N HIS A 189 0.62 10.47 14.22
CA HIS A 189 -0.54 11.17 14.73
C HIS A 189 -0.07 12.30 15.63
N THR A 190 -0.27 13.52 15.15
CA THR A 190 0.26 14.74 15.78
C THR A 190 -0.87 15.49 16.47
N THR A 191 -0.78 15.61 17.80
CA THR A 191 -1.64 16.51 18.59
C THR A 191 -0.88 17.80 18.89
N THR A 192 -1.52 18.73 19.61
CA THR A 192 -0.83 19.94 20.10
C THR A 192 0.27 19.65 21.12
N ALA A 193 0.21 18.49 21.79
CA ALA A 193 1.13 18.14 22.88
C ALA A 193 2.23 17.17 22.45
N GLU A 194 1.92 16.23 21.54
CA GLU A 194 2.84 15.14 21.19
C GLU A 194 2.63 14.63 19.76
N THR A 195 3.65 13.94 19.24
CA THR A 195 3.56 13.20 17.98
C THR A 195 3.82 11.73 18.23
N ALA A 196 2.80 10.90 18.07
CA ALA A 196 2.95 9.46 18.06
C ALA A 196 3.46 9.01 16.68
N VAL A 197 4.57 8.26 16.64
CA VAL A 197 5.10 7.66 15.41
C VAL A 197 4.97 6.14 15.52
N LEU A 198 4.49 5.48 14.48
CA LEU A 198 4.40 4.02 14.38
C LEU A 198 4.94 3.53 13.05
N ASP A 199 6.14 2.95 13.11
CA ASP A 199 6.67 2.05 12.09
C ASP A 199 6.06 0.66 12.29
N PHE A 200 5.63 0.00 11.21
CA PHE A 200 5.04 -1.32 11.28
C PHE A 200 5.22 -2.14 10.00
N PHE A 201 5.25 -3.46 10.18
CA PHE A 201 5.02 -4.44 9.12
C PHE A 201 3.53 -4.78 9.04
N LEU A 202 3.01 -4.94 7.83
CA LEU A 202 1.66 -5.44 7.59
C LEU A 202 1.71 -6.90 7.12
N GLU A 203 0.81 -7.70 7.67
CA GLU A 203 0.46 -9.04 7.23
C GLU A 203 -1.04 -9.09 6.94
N TYR A 204 -1.41 -9.20 5.66
CA TYR A 204 -2.81 -9.13 5.21
C TYR A 204 -3.33 -10.54 4.90
N ASP A 205 -4.30 -11.03 5.68
CA ASP A 205 -4.86 -12.37 5.54
C ASP A 205 -6.16 -12.35 4.72
N LEU A 206 -6.20 -13.16 3.65
CA LEU A 206 -7.44 -13.45 2.90
C LEU A 206 -8.15 -14.72 3.41
N ALA A 207 -7.72 -15.27 4.55
CA ALA A 207 -8.14 -16.56 5.07
C ALA A 207 -7.88 -17.77 4.12
N THR A 208 -6.98 -17.62 3.14
CA THR A 208 -6.58 -18.68 2.20
C THR A 208 -5.42 -19.53 2.73
N THR A 209 -4.73 -19.06 3.77
CA THR A 209 -3.59 -19.75 4.40
C THR A 209 -4.01 -20.41 5.72
N SER A 210 -3.37 -21.49 6.15
CA SER A 210 -3.65 -22.08 7.47
C SER A 210 -3.11 -21.19 8.60
N LEU A 211 -3.82 -21.12 9.73
CA LEU A 211 -3.39 -20.32 10.89
C LEU A 211 -2.00 -20.69 11.43
N PRO A 212 -1.59 -21.98 11.48
CA PRO A 212 -0.22 -22.33 11.84
C PRO A 212 0.82 -21.72 10.89
N ARG A 213 0.53 -21.64 9.58
CA ARG A 213 1.44 -21.01 8.61
C ARG A 213 1.48 -19.50 8.78
N VAL A 214 0.34 -18.85 9.08
CA VAL A 214 0.30 -17.43 9.45
C VAL A 214 1.18 -17.18 10.68
N ALA A 215 1.01 -17.97 11.75
CA ALA A 215 1.76 -17.79 12.99
C ALA A 215 3.27 -18.10 12.81
N ALA A 216 3.63 -19.06 11.96
CA ALA A 216 5.02 -19.39 11.67
C ALA A 216 5.81 -18.22 11.05
N LYS A 217 5.14 -17.21 10.46
CA LYS A 217 5.81 -16.00 9.97
C LYS A 217 6.57 -15.25 11.08
N LEU A 218 6.14 -15.39 12.34
CA LEU A 218 6.79 -14.75 13.49
C LEU A 218 8.26 -15.19 13.69
N PHE A 219 8.65 -16.38 13.23
CA PHE A 219 10.06 -16.80 13.27
C PHE A 219 10.93 -15.90 12.40
N GLY A 220 10.49 -15.58 11.18
CA GLY A 220 11.21 -14.69 10.28
C GLY A 220 11.36 -13.27 10.84
N TYR A 221 10.32 -12.76 11.49
CA TYR A 221 10.38 -11.47 12.18
C TYR A 221 11.29 -11.49 13.41
N ALA A 222 11.34 -12.59 14.17
CA ALA A 222 12.29 -12.75 15.27
C ALA A 222 13.74 -12.74 14.76
N ASP A 223 14.02 -13.42 13.66
CA ASP A 223 15.35 -13.40 13.02
C ASP A 223 15.69 -12.02 12.45
N LEU A 224 14.71 -11.32 11.88
CA LEU A 224 14.88 -9.93 11.42
C LEU A 224 15.22 -8.99 12.57
N ALA A 225 14.48 -9.05 13.67
CA ALA A 225 14.75 -8.22 14.85
C ALA A 225 16.13 -8.55 15.45
N ARG A 226 16.48 -9.83 15.55
CA ARG A 226 17.80 -10.28 16.05
C ARG A 226 18.96 -9.82 15.18
N SER A 227 18.82 -9.86 13.86
CA SER A 227 19.89 -9.51 12.92
C SER A 227 20.10 -8.00 12.75
N THR A 228 19.02 -7.21 12.87
CA THR A 228 19.06 -5.76 12.66
C THR A 228 19.14 -4.97 13.97
N GLY A 229 18.74 -5.56 15.10
CA GLY A 229 18.52 -4.86 16.36
C GLY A 229 17.30 -3.93 16.34
N VAL A 230 16.52 -3.93 15.26
CA VAL A 230 15.34 -3.06 15.08
C VAL A 230 14.09 -3.80 15.51
N VAL A 231 13.40 -3.26 16.50
CA VAL A 231 12.13 -3.80 17.00
C VAL A 231 10.98 -3.08 16.30
N THR A 232 10.39 -3.72 15.30
CA THR A 232 9.25 -3.18 14.53
C THR A 232 8.01 -4.07 14.73
N PRO A 233 6.86 -3.51 15.16
CA PRO A 233 5.61 -4.26 15.29
C PRO A 233 5.15 -4.91 13.99
N VAL A 234 4.54 -6.10 14.11
CA VAL A 234 3.84 -6.79 13.03
C VAL A 234 2.34 -6.69 13.26
N LEU A 235 1.65 -6.06 12.32
CA LEU A 235 0.20 -5.89 12.32
C LEU A 235 -0.43 -6.94 11.42
N PHE A 236 -1.26 -7.81 12.01
CA PHE A 236 -2.04 -8.78 11.25
C PHE A 236 -3.47 -8.25 11.02
N TRP A 237 -3.85 -8.15 9.76
CA TRP A 237 -5.20 -7.77 9.34
C TRP A 237 -5.98 -8.98 8.85
N PHE A 238 -7.07 -9.32 9.53
CA PHE A 238 -7.90 -10.48 9.22
C PHE A 238 -9.24 -10.07 8.58
N PRO A 239 -9.88 -10.95 7.79
CA PRO A 239 -11.13 -10.60 7.13
C PRO A 239 -12.33 -10.66 8.09
N SER A 240 -12.26 -11.48 9.16
CA SER A 240 -13.37 -11.66 10.09
C SER A 240 -12.92 -11.81 11.54
N LEU A 241 -13.83 -11.52 12.47
CA LEU A 241 -13.62 -11.68 13.91
C LEU A 241 -13.32 -13.13 14.31
N ALA A 242 -14.04 -14.08 13.72
CA ALA A 242 -13.81 -15.50 13.97
C ALA A 242 -12.40 -15.93 13.54
N ARG A 243 -11.94 -15.41 12.39
CA ARG A 243 -10.60 -15.67 11.88
C ARG A 243 -9.53 -15.04 12.78
N GLU A 244 -9.70 -13.78 13.17
CA GLU A 244 -8.83 -13.08 14.12
C GLU A 244 -8.72 -13.85 15.45
N LYS A 245 -9.85 -14.24 16.05
CA LYS A 245 -9.88 -14.96 17.34
C LYS A 245 -9.03 -16.23 17.30
N HIS A 246 -9.23 -17.07 16.29
CA HIS A 246 -8.44 -18.30 16.16
C HIS A 246 -6.98 -18.01 15.79
N ALA A 247 -6.72 -16.99 14.98
CA ALA A 247 -5.37 -16.58 14.64
C ALA A 247 -4.59 -16.12 15.87
N ARG A 248 -5.22 -15.35 16.76
CA ARG A 248 -4.60 -14.90 18.02
C ARG A 248 -4.15 -16.07 18.89
N VAL A 249 -4.92 -17.16 18.96
CA VAL A 249 -4.51 -18.38 19.68
C VAL A 249 -3.25 -19.00 19.05
N ALA A 250 -3.23 -19.12 17.73
CA ALA A 250 -2.06 -19.67 17.01
C ALA A 250 -0.83 -18.77 17.13
N LEU A 251 -1.01 -17.45 16.97
CA LEU A 251 0.03 -16.43 17.12
C LEU A 251 0.61 -16.46 18.52
N HIS A 252 -0.23 -16.44 19.57
CA HIS A 252 0.25 -16.49 20.96
C HIS A 252 1.06 -17.76 21.24
N LYS A 253 0.64 -18.92 20.72
CA LYS A 253 1.36 -20.19 20.90
C LYS A 253 2.76 -20.17 20.30
N VAL A 254 2.94 -19.52 19.15
CA VAL A 254 4.26 -19.37 18.52
C VAL A 254 5.06 -18.27 19.22
N TRP A 255 4.44 -17.12 19.43
CA TRP A 255 5.05 -15.93 20.03
C TRP A 255 5.64 -16.22 21.42
N ALA A 256 4.88 -16.89 22.30
CA ALA A 256 5.35 -17.25 23.65
C ALA A 256 6.54 -18.23 23.67
N LYS A 257 6.86 -18.87 22.53
CA LYS A 257 8.01 -19.77 22.38
C LYS A 257 9.22 -19.11 21.73
N LEU A 258 9.09 -17.87 21.26
CA LEU A 258 10.23 -17.15 20.69
C LEU A 258 11.20 -16.79 21.82
N PRO A 259 12.51 -17.00 21.64
CA PRO A 259 13.51 -16.67 22.66
C PRO A 259 13.52 -15.16 22.99
N ASN A 260 13.20 -14.31 22.01
CA ASN A 260 13.18 -12.85 22.13
C ASN A 260 11.80 -12.28 21.79
N TRP A 261 10.72 -12.86 22.34
CA TRP A 261 9.34 -12.48 22.01
C TRP A 261 9.07 -10.96 22.22
N GLN A 262 9.74 -10.31 23.16
CA GLN A 262 9.63 -8.86 23.40
C GLN A 262 10.09 -8.03 22.19
N GLN A 263 10.97 -8.58 21.35
CA GLN A 263 11.49 -7.94 20.14
C GLN A 263 10.58 -8.14 18.91
N VAL A 264 9.48 -8.90 19.07
CA VAL A 264 8.48 -9.09 18.01
C VAL A 264 7.12 -8.64 18.54
N PRO A 265 6.86 -7.32 18.63
CA PRO A 265 5.55 -6.82 19.01
C PRO A 265 4.53 -7.20 17.95
N VAL A 266 3.34 -7.63 18.37
CA VAL A 266 2.28 -8.07 17.45
C VAL A 266 0.96 -7.42 17.85
N ALA A 267 0.20 -6.92 16.88
CA ALA A 267 -1.21 -6.60 17.09
C ALA A 267 -2.06 -7.21 15.97
N THR A 268 -3.34 -7.42 16.28
CA THR A 268 -4.32 -7.94 15.31
C THR A 268 -5.51 -7.01 15.20
N ALA A 269 -6.12 -6.99 14.02
CA ALA A 269 -7.43 -6.38 13.78
C ALA A 269 -8.21 -7.23 12.77
N ALA A 270 -9.51 -6.98 12.68
CA ALA A 270 -10.39 -7.63 11.71
C ALA A 270 -11.20 -6.60 10.92
N ALA A 271 -11.29 -6.77 9.60
CA ALA A 271 -12.08 -5.92 8.72
C ALA A 271 -13.57 -5.87 9.11
N ALA A 272 -14.12 -6.97 9.65
CA ALA A 272 -15.50 -7.05 10.12
C ALA A 272 -15.84 -6.14 11.32
N LEU A 273 -14.84 -5.44 11.90
CA LEU A 273 -15.05 -4.43 12.95
C LEU A 273 -15.23 -3.02 12.42
N LEU A 274 -14.91 -2.81 11.14
CA LEU A 274 -15.11 -1.53 10.50
C LEU A 274 -16.60 -1.22 10.47
N ASP A 275 -16.98 -0.07 11.02
CA ASP A 275 -18.34 0.41 11.01
C ASP A 275 -18.72 0.80 9.57
N PRO A 276 -19.67 0.11 8.92
CA PRO A 276 -20.06 0.44 7.55
C PRO A 276 -20.79 1.78 7.44
N ASP A 277 -21.34 2.29 8.54
CA ASP A 277 -22.07 3.56 8.60
C ASP A 277 -21.15 4.73 8.96
N ALA A 278 -19.93 4.44 9.44
CA ALA A 278 -18.92 5.46 9.58
C ALA A 278 -18.66 6.11 8.20
N PRO A 279 -18.45 7.43 8.13
CA PRO A 279 -18.19 8.09 6.85
C PRO A 279 -17.02 7.42 6.11
N HIS A 280 -15.97 7.07 6.84
CA HIS A 280 -14.69 6.66 6.29
C HIS A 280 -14.00 5.60 7.17
N PRO A 281 -14.59 4.39 7.30
CA PRO A 281 -14.01 3.36 8.13
C PRO A 281 -12.64 2.92 7.57
N GLY A 282 -11.70 2.66 8.46
CA GLY A 282 -10.36 2.31 8.05
C GLY A 282 -9.50 1.72 9.15
N PRO A 283 -8.28 1.29 8.79
CA PRO A 283 -7.37 0.68 9.74
C PRO A 283 -6.83 1.67 10.79
N ALA A 284 -7.10 2.96 10.67
CA ALA A 284 -6.76 3.93 11.71
C ALA A 284 -7.66 3.80 12.96
N ASP A 285 -8.86 3.22 12.81
CA ASP A 285 -9.93 3.15 13.82
C ASP A 285 -9.59 2.29 15.04
N ARG A 286 -10.46 2.32 16.06
CA ARG A 286 -10.35 1.50 17.30
C ARG A 286 -10.61 0.02 17.06
N VAL A 287 -9.81 -0.62 16.22
CA VAL A 287 -9.95 -2.02 15.81
C VAL A 287 -8.79 -2.90 16.25
N TRP A 288 -7.73 -2.36 16.83
CA TRP A 288 -6.49 -3.10 17.12
C TRP A 288 -6.44 -3.69 18.52
N ILE A 289 -5.91 -4.90 18.65
CA ILE A 289 -5.60 -5.53 19.94
C ILE A 289 -4.15 -6.03 19.93
N PRO A 290 -3.27 -5.52 20.81
CA PRO A 290 -1.93 -6.08 21.04
C PRO A 290 -1.95 -7.54 21.47
N LEU A 291 -0.96 -8.33 21.07
CA LEU A 291 -0.71 -9.67 21.58
C LEU A 291 0.13 -9.53 22.87
N GLY A 292 -0.43 -9.90 24.03
CA GLY A 292 0.23 -9.68 25.33
C GLY A 292 -0.77 -9.42 26.46
N PRO A 293 -0.33 -8.84 27.61
CA PRO A 293 -1.20 -8.53 28.74
C PRO A 293 -2.41 -7.71 28.30
N THR A 294 -3.59 -8.11 28.77
CA THR A 294 -4.91 -7.61 28.35
C THR A 294 -4.99 -6.09 28.41
N THR A 295 -5.16 -5.45 27.25
CA THR A 295 -5.77 -4.13 27.16
C THR A 295 -7.28 -4.29 27.35
N SER A 296 -7.91 -3.43 28.15
CA SER A 296 -9.36 -3.48 28.43
C SER A 296 -10.24 -3.17 27.20
N GLY A 297 -9.65 -2.92 26.03
CA GLY A 297 -10.35 -2.57 24.80
C GLY A 297 -9.46 -2.60 23.57
N ARG A 298 -10.10 -2.32 22.41
CA ARG A 298 -9.43 -2.11 21.13
C ARG A 298 -8.86 -0.69 21.05
N LEU A 299 -7.74 -0.57 20.38
CA LEU A 299 -6.95 0.65 20.24
C LEU A 299 -7.07 1.22 18.83
N PHE A 300 -6.98 2.55 18.72
CA PHE A 300 -6.65 3.21 17.46
C PHE A 300 -5.25 2.80 17.02
N LEU A 301 -4.95 2.95 15.71
CA LEU A 301 -3.63 2.59 15.20
C LEU A 301 -2.51 3.39 15.89
N HIS A 302 -2.70 4.69 16.12
CA HIS A 302 -1.67 5.53 16.76
C HIS A 302 -1.39 5.16 18.22
N GLU A 303 -2.40 4.68 18.95
CA GLU A 303 -2.26 4.28 20.36
C GLU A 303 -1.32 3.07 20.51
N LEU A 304 -1.16 2.24 19.47
CA LEU A 304 -0.19 1.14 19.46
C LEU A 304 1.25 1.62 19.66
N ALA A 305 1.55 2.88 19.34
CA ALA A 305 2.89 3.44 19.52
C ALA A 305 3.36 3.45 20.99
N ALA A 306 2.42 3.54 21.94
CA ALA A 306 2.72 3.56 23.37
C ALA A 306 2.71 2.16 24.03
N VAL A 307 2.24 1.13 23.33
CA VAL A 307 2.05 -0.22 23.90
C VAL A 307 3.39 -0.92 24.15
N TRP A 308 4.40 -0.67 23.33
CA TRP A 308 5.66 -1.40 23.37
C TRP A 308 6.86 -0.45 23.56
N PRO A 309 7.32 -0.25 24.80
CA PRO A 309 8.44 0.65 25.11
C PRO A 309 9.76 0.27 24.43
N ALA A 310 9.96 -1.02 24.12
CA ALA A 310 11.18 -1.54 23.49
C ALA A 310 11.24 -1.32 21.97
N ARG A 311 10.22 -0.68 21.37
CA ARG A 311 10.17 -0.43 19.94
C ARG A 311 11.25 0.55 19.52
N THR A 312 11.94 0.24 18.43
CA THR A 312 12.89 1.16 17.81
C THR A 312 12.10 2.16 16.98
N VAL A 313 12.14 3.44 17.33
CA VAL A 313 11.69 4.50 16.42
C VAL A 313 12.76 4.61 15.34
N ALA A 314 12.44 4.20 14.11
CA ALA A 314 13.43 4.28 13.05
C ALA A 314 13.68 5.76 12.70
N PRO A 315 14.91 6.13 12.29
CA PRO A 315 15.22 7.47 11.80
C PRO A 315 14.31 7.86 10.61
N PRO A 316 14.31 9.13 10.16
CA PRO A 316 13.64 9.53 8.92
C PRO A 316 13.96 8.60 7.75
N VAL A 317 13.13 8.57 6.69
CA VAL A 317 13.33 7.72 5.50
C VAL A 317 14.82 7.67 5.16
N PRO A 318 15.47 6.49 5.16
CA PRO A 318 16.91 6.41 4.95
C PRO A 318 17.30 7.16 3.68
N GLU A 319 18.40 7.91 3.70
CA GLU A 319 18.84 8.70 2.53
C GLU A 319 18.99 7.81 1.27
N SER A 320 19.38 6.56 1.45
CA SER A 320 19.42 5.56 0.38
C SER A 320 18.07 5.33 -0.30
N GLU A 321 16.95 5.45 0.42
CA GLU A 321 15.59 5.28 -0.10
C GLU A 321 15.02 6.57 -0.73
N GLN A 322 15.76 7.67 -0.66
CA GLN A 322 15.40 8.97 -1.25
C GLN A 322 16.03 9.19 -2.62
N VAL A 323 17.07 8.42 -2.96
CA VAL A 323 17.74 8.45 -4.27
C VAL A 323 17.68 7.10 -4.97
N PRO A 324 17.73 7.05 -6.31
CA PRO A 324 17.87 5.79 -7.01
C PRO A 324 19.13 5.04 -6.55
N HIS A 325 18.97 3.78 -6.18
CA HIS A 325 20.08 2.92 -5.75
C HIS A 325 20.00 1.54 -6.39
N THR A 326 21.15 0.91 -6.58
CA THR A 326 21.22 -0.42 -7.20
C THR A 326 21.40 -1.50 -6.14
N SER A 327 20.55 -2.53 -6.17
CA SER A 327 20.68 -3.73 -5.34
C SER A 327 20.35 -4.97 -6.16
N GLY A 328 21.22 -5.98 -6.12
CA GLY A 328 21.04 -7.22 -6.88
C GLY A 328 20.90 -7.04 -8.39
N GLY A 329 21.58 -6.03 -8.97
CA GLY A 329 21.51 -5.71 -10.40
C GLY A 329 20.22 -4.99 -10.85
N LEU A 330 19.30 -4.71 -9.91
CA LEU A 330 18.10 -3.91 -10.16
C LEU A 330 18.24 -2.54 -9.51
N VAL A 331 17.68 -1.52 -10.16
CA VAL A 331 17.58 -0.16 -9.65
C VAL A 331 16.26 0.00 -8.91
N SER A 332 16.32 0.41 -7.66
CA SER A 332 15.19 0.86 -6.86
C SER A 332 15.03 2.36 -7.04
N LEU A 333 13.82 2.80 -7.37
CA LEU A 333 13.48 4.22 -7.39
C LEU A 333 13.20 4.72 -5.97
N PRO A 334 13.29 6.04 -5.72
CA PRO A 334 12.83 6.64 -4.48
C PRO A 334 11.39 6.22 -4.16
N VAL A 335 11.11 6.03 -2.88
CA VAL A 335 9.75 5.71 -2.42
C VAL A 335 8.84 6.89 -2.78
N PRO A 336 7.76 6.70 -3.57
CA PRO A 336 6.81 7.78 -3.79
C PRO A 336 6.12 8.14 -2.48
N PRO A 337 5.83 9.44 -2.21
CA PRO A 337 5.06 9.80 -1.03
C PRO A 337 3.69 9.11 -1.11
N PRO A 338 3.14 8.58 0.01
CA PRO A 338 1.91 7.78 -0.01
C PRO A 338 0.71 8.48 -0.63
N ARG A 339 0.73 9.82 -0.66
CA ARG A 339 -0.26 10.66 -1.33
C ARG A 339 0.41 11.63 -2.29
N CYS A 340 -0.30 11.97 -3.36
CA CYS A 340 0.15 13.03 -4.27
C CYS A 340 0.19 14.37 -3.52
N PRO A 341 1.31 15.12 -3.59
CA PRO A 341 1.42 16.46 -3.01
C PRO A 341 0.25 17.36 -3.40
N ALA A 342 -0.28 18.14 -2.45
CA ALA A 342 -1.48 18.96 -2.62
C ALA A 342 -1.38 19.92 -3.81
N LEU A 343 -0.23 20.59 -3.96
CA LEU A 343 0.07 21.48 -5.09
C LEU A 343 -0.15 20.80 -6.44
N TRP A 344 0.16 19.51 -6.55
CA TRP A 344 -0.02 18.77 -7.79
C TRP A 344 -1.43 18.19 -7.93
N ARG A 345 -2.23 18.10 -6.86
CA ARG A 345 -3.63 17.64 -6.90
C ARG A 345 -4.60 18.73 -7.35
N GLU A 346 -4.29 19.97 -7.00
CA GLU A 346 -5.16 21.12 -7.23
C GLU A 346 -4.95 21.78 -8.58
N ASP A 347 -3.81 21.55 -9.24
CA ASP A 347 -3.51 22.16 -10.54
C ASP A 347 -4.34 21.51 -11.69
N PRO A 348 -5.30 22.23 -12.30
CA PRO A 348 -6.03 21.77 -13.48
C PRO A 348 -5.32 22.11 -14.80
N SER A 349 -4.20 22.86 -14.77
CA SER A 349 -3.64 23.55 -15.93
C SER A 349 -2.69 22.73 -16.80
N ALA A 350 -2.62 21.42 -16.58
CA ALA A 350 -1.89 20.56 -17.49
C ALA A 350 -2.79 20.03 -18.62
N PRO A 351 -2.46 20.34 -19.90
CA PRO A 351 -3.34 20.10 -21.03
C PRO A 351 -3.83 18.66 -21.20
#